data_AF-A0A3R7DZZ7-F1
#
_entry.id   AF-A0A3R7DZZ7-F1
#
_cell.length_a   1.000
_cell.length_b   1.000
_cell.length_c   1.000
_cell.angle_alpha   90.00
_cell.angle_beta   90.00
_cell.angle_gamma   90.00
#
_symmetry.space_group_name_H-M   'P 1'
#
loop_
_entity.id
_entity.type
_entity.pdbx_description
1 polymer ?
#
loop_
_entity_poly.entity_id
_entity_poly.type
_entity_poly.pdbx_seq_one_letter_code
_entity_poly.pdbx_strand_id
1 'polypeptide(L)'
;MTDDVSVAPALILARLSAERESLVGAMFIGLGAVGLAIVVIALAFSPGLNMPVLVGVGVGAVLLVHGILRRGAAARAIVALDRLDPAAPPASR
;
A
#
# COMPACT_ATOMS: atom_id res chain seq x y z
N MET A 1 -19.39 26.71 -18.03
CA MET A 1 -19.68 25.31 -18.43
C MET A 1 -18.44 24.61 -19.03
N THR A 2 -17.24 25.20 -18.87
CA THR A 2 -15.95 24.70 -19.40
C THR A 2 -15.01 24.19 -18.30
N ASP A 3 -15.29 24.47 -17.03
CA ASP A 3 -14.39 24.14 -15.93
C ASP A 3 -14.40 22.64 -15.60
N ASP A 4 -15.57 21.98 -15.65
CA ASP A 4 -15.71 20.54 -15.31
C ASP A 4 -14.93 19.62 -16.27
N VAL A 5 -14.86 19.98 -17.56
CA VAL A 5 -14.11 19.21 -18.58
C VAL A 5 -12.60 19.35 -18.39
N SER A 6 -12.14 20.48 -17.84
CA SER A 6 -10.71 20.72 -17.60
C SER A 6 -10.16 19.98 -16.39
N VAL A 7 -11.03 19.61 -15.43
CA VAL A 7 -10.65 18.95 -14.17
C VAL A 7 -10.65 17.42 -14.28
N ALA A 8 -11.40 16.85 -15.22
CA ALA A 8 -11.49 15.40 -15.42
C ALA A 8 -10.11 14.70 -15.63
N PRO A 9 -9.16 15.21 -16.43
CA PRO A 9 -7.84 14.60 -16.56
C PRO A 9 -7.04 14.60 -15.24
N ALA A 10 -7.19 15.66 -14.43
CA ALA A 10 -6.50 15.78 -13.15
C ALA A 10 -7.04 14.76 -12.14
N LEU A 11 -8.35 14.53 -12.11
CA LEU A 11 -8.97 13.51 -11.26
C LEU A 11 -8.56 12.10 -11.66
N ILE A 12 -8.51 11.81 -12.98
CA ILE A 12 -8.04 10.51 -13.48
C ILE A 12 -6.59 10.25 -13.07
N LEU A 13 -5.70 11.23 -13.25
CA LEU A 13 -4.30 11.13 -12.85
C LEU A 13 -4.16 10.95 -11.34
N ALA A 14 -4.94 11.67 -10.54
CA ALA A 14 -4.94 11.53 -9.09
C ALA A 14 -5.39 10.13 -8.65
N ARG A 15 -6.41 9.57 -9.30
CA ARG A 15 -6.90 8.22 -9.02
C ARG A 15 -5.88 7.15 -9.39
N LEU A 16 -5.30 7.23 -10.59
CA LEU A 16 -4.23 6.33 -11.03
C LEU A 16 -3.01 6.40 -10.10
N SER A 17 -2.67 7.59 -9.62
CA SER A 17 -1.60 7.79 -8.63
C SER A 17 -1.92 7.08 -7.30
N ALA A 18 -3.15 7.21 -6.80
CA ALA A 18 -3.58 6.53 -5.59
C ALA A 18 -3.61 4.99 -5.76
N GLU A 19 -4.09 4.49 -6.89
CA GLU A 19 -4.05 3.05 -7.20
C GLU A 19 -2.63 2.51 -7.30
N ARG A 20 -1.72 3.25 -7.95
CA ARG A 20 -0.30 2.93 -7.98
C ARG A 20 0.28 2.86 -6.57
N GLU A 21 -0.04 3.83 -5.72
CA GLU A 21 0.45 3.87 -4.34
C GLU A 21 -0.06 2.67 -3.53
N SER A 22 -1.31 2.25 -3.74
CA SER A 22 -1.90 1.03 -3.17
C SER A 22 -1.18 -0.24 -3.63
N LEU A 23 -0.88 -0.35 -4.93
CA LEU A 23 -0.16 -1.49 -5.51
C LEU A 23 1.26 -1.59 -4.97
N VAL A 24 1.97 -0.46 -4.88
CA VAL A 24 3.30 -0.44 -4.27
C VAL A 24 3.20 -0.84 -2.81
N GLY A 25 2.20 -0.34 -2.07
CA GLY A 25 1.93 -0.79 -0.70
C GLY A 25 1.75 -2.31 -0.59
N ALA A 26 0.97 -2.91 -1.50
CA ALA A 26 0.79 -4.36 -1.57
C ALA A 26 2.10 -5.12 -1.88
N MET A 27 2.96 -4.58 -2.74
CA MET A 27 4.28 -5.15 -3.04
C MET A 27 5.16 -5.18 -1.78
N PHE A 28 5.19 -4.09 -1.01
CA PHE A 28 5.93 -4.04 0.26
C PHE A 28 5.42 -5.06 1.27
N ILE A 29 4.09 -5.25 1.36
CA ILE A 29 3.49 -6.29 2.20
C ILE A 29 3.94 -7.68 1.75
N GLY A 30 3.85 -7.97 0.45
CA GLY A 30 4.26 -9.25 -0.12
C GLY A 30 5.73 -9.54 0.13
N LEU A 31 6.61 -8.57 -0.13
CA LEU A 31 8.05 -8.71 0.09
C LEU A 31 8.39 -8.90 1.58
N GLY A 32 7.74 -8.12 2.46
CA GLY A 32 7.90 -8.27 3.91
C GLY A 32 7.46 -9.65 4.41
N ALA A 33 6.33 -10.16 3.91
CA ALA A 33 5.83 -11.49 4.26
C ALA A 33 6.75 -12.62 3.76
N VAL A 34 7.20 -12.55 2.51
CA VAL A 34 8.14 -13.54 1.94
C VAL A 34 9.47 -13.50 2.69
N GLY A 35 10.01 -12.31 2.95
CA GLY A 35 11.25 -12.14 3.73
C GLY A 35 11.11 -12.73 5.13
N LEU A 36 9.99 -12.48 5.82
CA LEU A 36 9.74 -13.05 7.14
C LEU A 36 9.63 -14.58 7.09
N ALA A 37 8.97 -15.14 6.08
CA ALA A 37 8.88 -16.59 5.90
C ALA A 37 10.27 -17.23 5.73
N ILE A 38 11.14 -16.63 4.90
CA ILE A 38 12.52 -17.10 4.71
C ILE A 38 13.29 -17.08 6.04
N VAL A 39 13.13 -16.02 6.82
CA VAL A 39 13.81 -15.87 8.11
C VAL A 39 13.36 -16.93 9.13
N VAL A 40 12.05 -17.20 9.19
CA VAL A 40 11.50 -18.27 10.06
C VAL A 40 12.03 -19.64 9.64
N ILE A 41 12.10 -19.91 8.33
CA ILE A 41 12.67 -21.14 7.78
C ILE A 41 14.15 -21.26 8.17
N ALA A 42 14.94 -20.21 7.98
CA ALA A 42 16.36 -20.20 8.31
C ALA A 42 16.61 -20.46 9.81
N LEU A 43 15.80 -19.88 10.69
CA LEU A 43 15.88 -20.12 12.13
C LEU A 43 15.59 -21.59 12.49
N ALA A 44 14.60 -22.20 11.83
CA ALA A 44 14.23 -23.59 12.08
C ALA A 44 15.37 -24.57 11.73
N PHE A 45 16.14 -24.27 10.68
CA PHE A 45 17.27 -25.12 10.25
C PHE A 45 18.60 -24.78 10.95
N SER A 46 18.75 -23.58 11.51
CA SER A 46 19.98 -23.18 12.20
C SER A 46 19.67 -22.22 13.36
N PRO A 47 19.44 -22.76 14.58
CA PRO A 47 19.10 -21.96 15.76
C PRO A 47 20.25 -21.06 16.25
N GLY A 48 21.45 -21.18 15.68
CA GLY A 48 22.57 -20.26 15.93
C GLY A 48 22.45 -18.92 15.20
N LEU A 49 21.51 -18.76 14.26
CA LEU A 49 21.36 -17.57 13.41
C LEU A 49 20.57 -16.42 14.07
N ASN A 50 20.59 -16.30 15.40
CA ASN A 50 19.74 -15.35 16.14
C ASN A 50 19.88 -13.89 15.67
N MET A 51 21.11 -13.42 15.40
CA MET A 51 21.35 -12.04 14.95
C MET A 51 20.87 -11.80 13.50
N PRO A 52 21.25 -12.61 12.50
CA PRO A 52 20.67 -12.52 11.16
C PRO A 52 19.14 -12.62 11.13
N VAL A 53 18.58 -13.50 11.95
CA VAL A 53 17.12 -13.68 12.08
C VAL A 53 16.47 -12.44 12.64
N LEU A 54 17.03 -11.84 13.71
CA LEU A 54 16.50 -10.60 14.27
C LEU A 54 16.50 -9.46 13.25
N VAL A 55 17.57 -9.30 12.49
CA VAL A 55 17.66 -8.29 11.41
C VAL A 55 16.60 -8.58 10.35
N GLY A 56 16.47 -9.84 9.92
CA GLY A 56 15.50 -10.25 8.91
C GLY A 56 14.04 -10.02 9.35
N VAL A 57 13.69 -10.37 10.59
CA VAL A 57 12.38 -10.08 11.19
C VAL A 57 12.14 -8.57 11.23
N GLY A 58 13.14 -7.79 11.66
CA GLY A 58 13.04 -6.33 11.72
C GLY A 58 12.77 -5.70 10.35
N VAL A 59 13.54 -6.09 9.33
CA VAL A 59 13.32 -5.63 7.95
C VAL A 59 11.94 -6.06 7.44
N GLY A 60 11.54 -7.31 7.65
CA GLY A 60 10.22 -7.81 7.28
C GLY A 60 9.08 -7.01 7.90
N ALA A 61 9.18 -6.70 9.20
CA ALA A 61 8.21 -5.88 9.92
C ALA A 61 8.14 -4.45 9.37
N VAL A 62 9.28 -3.82 9.08
CA VAL A 62 9.32 -2.47 8.47
C VAL A 62 8.64 -2.48 7.12
N LEU A 63 8.92 -3.46 6.26
CA LEU A 63 8.29 -3.58 4.94
C LEU A 63 6.77 -3.78 5.06
N LEU A 64 6.31 -4.63 5.98
CA LEU A 64 4.88 -4.85 6.24
C LEU A 64 4.19 -3.57 6.69
N VAL A 65 4.74 -2.89 7.70
CA VAL A 65 4.17 -1.65 8.23
C VAL A 65 4.16 -0.57 7.16
N HIS A 66 5.25 -0.41 6.42
CA HIS A 66 5.34 0.56 5.34
C HIS A 66 4.29 0.31 4.25
N GLY A 67 4.14 -0.96 3.84
CA GLY A 67 3.16 -1.35 2.84
C GLY A 67 1.71 -1.15 3.30
N ILE A 68 1.39 -1.49 4.55
CA ILE A 68 0.06 -1.27 5.15
C ILE A 68 -0.27 0.22 5.20
N LEU A 69 0.67 1.06 5.65
CA LEU A 69 0.48 2.51 5.74
C LEU A 69 0.26 3.14 4.36
N ARG A 70 1.04 2.73 3.34
CA ARG A 70 0.86 3.16 1.94
C ARG A 70 -0.52 2.79 1.42
N ARG A 71 -0.95 1.54 1.63
CA ARG A 71 -2.27 1.06 1.19
C ARG A 71 -3.41 1.80 1.90
N GLY A 72 -3.26 2.06 3.19
CA GLY A 72 -4.21 2.86 3.96
C GLY A 72 -4.27 4.32 3.52
N ALA A 73 -3.13 4.93 3.18
CA ALA A 73 -3.08 6.28 2.63
C ALA A 73 -3.74 6.35 1.24
N ALA A 74 -3.46 5.39 0.37
CA ALA A 74 -4.10 5.27 -0.94
C ALA A 74 -5.62 5.10 -0.83
N ALA A 75 -6.11 4.25 0.09
CA ALA A 75 -7.54 4.09 0.32
C ALA A 75 -8.21 5.40 0.77
N ARG A 76 -7.58 6.15 1.68
CA ARG A 76 -8.08 7.47 2.09
C ARG A 76 -8.08 8.49 0.94
N ALA A 77 -7.06 8.44 0.08
CA ALA A 77 -6.99 9.30 -1.09
C ALA A 77 -8.11 8.99 -2.10
N ILE A 78 -8.41 7.71 -2.36
CA ILE A 78 -9.51 7.29 -3.23
C ILE A 78 -10.85 7.79 -2.67
N VAL A 79 -11.11 7.61 -1.37
CA VAL A 79 -12.34 8.12 -0.73
C VAL A 79 -12.45 9.64 -0.82
N ALA A 80 -11.34 10.36 -0.73
CA ALA A 80 -11.33 11.82 -0.90
C ALA A 80 -11.63 12.21 -2.35
N LEU A 81 -11.09 11.48 -3.33
CA LEU A 81 -11.35 11.71 -4.76
C LEU A 81 -12.80 11.42 -5.12
N ASP A 82 -13.40 10.35 -4.59
CA ASP A 82 -14.82 10.02 -4.83
C ASP A 82 -15.77 11.13 -4.33
N ARG A 83 -15.37 11.92 -3.32
CA ARG A 83 -16.12 13.09 -2.84
C ARG A 83 -15.96 14.34 -3.70
N LEU A 84 -14.90 14.38 -4.51
CA LEU A 84 -14.59 15.50 -5.40
C LEU A 84 -15.13 15.29 -6.81
N ASP A 85 -15.52 14.06 -7.16
CA ASP A 85 -16.12 13.73 -8.45
C ASP A 85 -17.60 14.17 -8.48
N PRO A 86 -17.96 15.22 -9.23
CA PRO A 86 -19.34 15.71 -9.31
C PRO A 86 -20.30 14.73 -10.02
N ALA A 87 -19.77 13.68 -10.68
CA ALA A 87 -20.55 12.64 -11.34
C ALA A 87 -20.75 11.39 -10.48
N ALA A 88 -20.18 11.34 -9.26
CA ALA A 88 -20.36 10.19 -8.37
C ALA A 88 -21.82 10.11 -7.87
N PRO A 89 -22.51 8.97 -8.03
CA PRO A 89 -23.84 8.80 -7.45
C PRO A 89 -23.75 8.98 -5.93
N PRO A 90 -24.72 9.66 -5.29
CA PRO A 90 -24.70 9.87 -3.85
C PRO A 90 -24.59 8.51 -3.17
N ALA A 91 -23.60 8.36 -2.29
CA ALA A 91 -23.38 7.12 -1.56
C ALA A 91 -24.69 6.71 -0.86
N SER A 92 -25.36 5.69 -1.38
CA SER A 92 -26.55 5.12 -0.78
C SER A 92 -26.14 4.51 0.55
N ARG A 93 -26.65 5.09 1.64
CA ARG A 93 -26.58 4.53 2.99
C ARG A 93 -27.23 3.17 3.05
#